data_AF-A0A7D8UI76-F1
#
_entry.id   AF-A0A7D8UI76-F1
#
_cell.length_a   1.000
_cell.length_b   1.000
_cell.length_c   1.000
_cell.angle_alpha   90.00
_cell.angle_beta   90.00
_cell.angle_gamma   90.00
#
_symmetry.space_group_name_H-M   'P 1'
#
loop_
_entity.id
_entity.type
_entity.pdbx_description
1 polymer ?
#
loop_
_entity_poly.entity_id
_entity_poly.type
_entity_poly.pdbx_seq_one_letter_code
_entity_poly.pdbx_strand_id
1 'polypeptide(L)'
;MPRRLKPTRCSPGPALLVALLAALIACLTTAALAQPGREAPDEPMAPAFRAFAEGEYAEAEALLRPLLNQYPDSFILRYNLACALSMQGRPDEAVEYLFEAARLGFTDAPTMRRDPHLAAARETDAFRALDERWDDLLRAHADATFESLQRQFGPRYIYHRDDEQRLLFAVGFDQTLFDQARAEIDRTHDWFVREVEPSVDRAQPEDAWVSIVLPTRADFKTWAQQRFGPGGAGSFFQIGGEYNHDRKQLVAADLGPTLRHEYAHVLHWRHNARLAQQHHIWIQEGLCSLPEDLDPDPAIGLHQPVPNWRTNSVKRLAAGLSLPPLRDYLRIPRDRFTSGRPLANYAIARSLMLFLHDRGQLRDFYRLYTESLSDNPTDDPAGYQAMLDATGLAPHEFDRAFRLWLRDLPEVAERIPVGGPSLGVEVDAGTGLGPTVTTITRPRAERRNFPLRPGDAITAINGRTTRDLSELVRVLSDHQPGETVDVRVRTRGNQETTHRIQLVERQPD
;
A
#
# COMPACT_ATOMS: atom_id res chain seq x y z
N MET A 1 7.34 -36.68 59.87
CA MET A 1 7.00 -35.71 58.81
C MET A 1 8.01 -35.85 57.67
N PRO A 2 7.64 -36.36 56.48
CA PRO A 2 8.55 -36.37 55.35
C PRO A 2 8.45 -35.05 54.55
N ARG A 3 9.61 -34.48 54.20
CA ARG A 3 9.73 -33.30 53.33
C ARG A 3 9.25 -33.66 51.91
N ARG A 4 8.27 -32.92 51.39
CA ARG A 4 7.86 -32.98 49.98
C ARG A 4 8.99 -32.37 49.12
N LEU A 5 9.62 -33.20 48.29
CA LEU A 5 10.43 -32.74 47.16
C LEU A 5 9.49 -32.12 46.11
N LYS A 6 9.78 -30.89 45.68
CA LYS A 6 9.12 -30.27 44.52
C LYS A 6 9.61 -30.97 43.23
N PRO A 7 8.75 -31.23 42.25
CA PRO A 7 9.18 -31.79 40.98
C PRO A 7 9.95 -30.73 40.19
N THR A 8 11.22 -31.02 39.89
CA THR A 8 11.98 -30.32 38.86
C THR A 8 11.36 -30.61 37.50
N ARG A 9 10.85 -29.58 36.81
CA ARG A 9 10.47 -29.71 35.40
C ARG A 9 11.75 -29.97 34.61
N CYS A 10 11.90 -31.19 34.07
CA CYS A 10 12.90 -31.44 33.04
C CYS A 10 12.46 -30.70 31.77
N SER A 11 13.23 -29.71 31.35
CA SER A 11 13.13 -29.18 29.99
C SER A 11 13.49 -30.32 29.02
N PRO A 12 12.71 -30.53 27.94
CA PRO A 12 13.04 -31.54 26.95
C PRO A 12 14.41 -31.22 26.33
N GLY A 13 15.21 -32.26 26.03
CA GLY A 13 16.52 -32.07 25.40
C GLY A 13 16.40 -31.48 23.99
N PRO A 14 17.46 -30.82 23.47
CA PRO A 14 17.43 -30.06 22.21
C PRO A 14 16.96 -30.90 21.00
N ALA A 15 17.30 -32.19 20.94
CA ALA A 15 16.84 -33.10 19.88
C ALA A 15 15.32 -33.34 19.90
N LEU A 16 14.70 -33.33 21.09
CA LEU A 16 13.25 -33.49 21.22
C LEU A 16 12.53 -32.19 20.82
N LEU A 17 13.13 -31.04 21.13
CA LEU A 17 12.62 -29.72 20.75
C LEU A 17 12.66 -29.52 19.22
N VAL A 18 13.77 -29.90 18.58
CA VAL A 18 13.91 -29.90 17.10
C VAL A 18 12.88 -30.82 16.46
N ALA A 19 12.69 -32.03 16.98
CA ALA A 19 11.69 -32.97 16.46
C ALA A 19 10.25 -32.45 16.67
N LEU A 20 9.96 -31.80 17.80
CA LEU A 20 8.67 -31.19 18.10
C LEU A 20 8.39 -29.98 17.20
N LEU A 21 9.36 -29.09 16.99
CA LEU A 21 9.23 -27.94 16.09
C LEU A 21 9.09 -28.38 14.63
N ALA A 22 9.90 -29.34 14.17
CA ALA A 22 9.79 -29.89 12.82
C ALA A 22 8.44 -30.61 12.59
N ALA A 23 7.94 -31.34 13.60
CA ALA A 23 6.61 -31.95 13.56
C ALA A 23 5.49 -30.91 13.66
N LEU A 24 5.63 -29.85 14.45
CA LEU A 24 4.65 -28.76 14.53
C LEU A 24 4.54 -28.02 13.21
N ILE A 25 5.67 -27.71 12.56
CA ILE A 25 5.70 -27.08 11.23
C ILE A 25 5.04 -28.00 10.18
N ALA A 26 5.33 -29.31 10.22
CA ALA A 26 4.70 -30.29 9.34
C ALA A 26 3.20 -30.52 9.62
N CYS A 27 2.73 -30.17 10.82
CA CYS A 27 1.33 -30.30 11.25
C CYS A 27 0.61 -28.94 11.40
N LEU A 28 1.16 -27.85 10.86
CA LEU A 28 0.46 -26.56 10.77
C LEU A 28 -0.78 -26.74 9.90
N THR A 29 -1.90 -27.07 10.54
CA THR A 29 -3.23 -27.05 9.94
C THR A 29 -3.72 -25.60 9.87
N THR A 30 -4.63 -25.28 8.94
CA THR A 30 -5.24 -23.95 8.84
C THR A 30 -5.89 -23.49 10.15
N ALA A 31 -6.35 -24.42 10.98
CA ALA A 31 -6.91 -24.16 12.31
C ALA A 31 -5.87 -23.79 13.39
N ALA A 32 -4.57 -24.08 13.18
CA ALA A 32 -3.50 -23.83 14.16
C ALA A 32 -2.81 -22.48 13.98
N LEU A 33 -3.02 -21.78 12.86
CA LEU A 33 -2.55 -20.41 12.64
C LEU A 33 -3.62 -19.44 13.14
N ALA A 34 -3.25 -18.58 14.09
CA ALA A 34 -4.18 -17.56 14.55
C ALA A 34 -4.28 -16.46 13.49
N GLN A 35 -5.46 -15.85 13.36
CA GLN A 35 -5.58 -14.56 12.67
C GLN A 35 -4.61 -13.56 13.32
N PRO A 36 -4.03 -12.60 12.57
CA PRO A 36 -3.28 -11.51 13.19
C PRO A 36 -4.20 -10.83 14.20
N GLY A 37 -3.87 -10.99 15.48
CA GLY A 37 -4.74 -10.56 16.57
C GLY A 37 -4.53 -9.10 16.91
N ARG A 38 -4.91 -8.71 18.13
CA ARG A 38 -4.72 -7.32 18.57
C ARG A 38 -3.24 -7.09 18.88
N GLU A 39 -2.55 -6.35 18.01
CA GLU A 39 -1.20 -5.87 18.28
C GLU A 39 -1.16 -4.90 19.46
N ALA A 40 -0.02 -4.88 20.16
CA ALA A 40 0.22 -3.93 21.23
C ALA A 40 0.48 -2.53 20.63
N PRO A 41 -0.13 -1.45 21.16
CA PRO A 41 0.19 -0.10 20.73
C PRO A 41 1.61 0.29 21.15
N ASP A 42 2.20 1.26 20.45
CA ASP A 42 3.59 1.69 20.65
C ASP A 42 3.86 2.23 22.06
N GLU A 43 2.91 2.98 22.63
CA GLU A 43 3.10 3.67 23.92
C GLU A 43 3.46 2.71 25.07
N PRO A 44 2.74 1.59 25.30
CA PRO A 44 3.17 0.56 26.24
C PRO A 44 4.51 -0.12 25.94
N MET A 45 4.93 -0.18 24.66
CA MET A 45 6.20 -0.82 24.25
C MET A 45 7.40 0.12 24.36
N ALA A 46 7.20 1.44 24.35
CA ALA A 46 8.26 2.44 24.38
C ALA A 46 9.30 2.25 25.52
N PRO A 47 8.92 1.87 26.76
CA PRO A 47 9.90 1.55 27.80
C PRO A 47 10.81 0.38 27.43
N ALA A 48 10.27 -0.69 26.84
CA ALA A 48 11.06 -1.85 26.43
C ALA A 48 12.04 -1.48 25.30
N PHE A 49 11.62 -0.65 24.35
CA PHE A 49 12.52 -0.16 23.28
C PHE A 49 13.65 0.71 23.80
N ARG A 50 13.44 1.51 24.85
CA ARG A 50 14.54 2.22 25.52
C ARG A 50 15.52 1.25 26.18
N ALA A 51 15.02 0.23 26.88
CA ALA A 51 15.87 -0.80 27.47
C ALA A 51 16.71 -1.53 26.40
N PHE A 52 16.14 -1.82 25.22
CA PHE A 52 16.92 -2.33 24.08
C PHE A 52 18.04 -1.38 23.64
N ALA A 53 17.74 -0.08 23.51
CA ALA A 53 18.73 0.92 23.12
C ALA A 53 19.86 1.10 24.14
N GLU A 54 19.57 0.85 25.41
CA GLU A 54 20.54 0.91 26.52
C GLU A 54 21.30 -0.43 26.72
N GLY A 55 20.91 -1.49 26.00
CA GLY A 55 21.50 -2.83 26.15
C GLY A 55 20.98 -3.62 27.38
N GLU A 56 19.94 -3.11 28.04
CA GLU A 56 19.34 -3.68 29.25
C GLU A 56 18.29 -4.75 28.89
N TYR A 57 18.73 -5.83 28.26
CA TYR A 57 17.83 -6.85 27.69
C TYR A 57 16.99 -7.60 28.73
N ALA A 58 17.48 -7.76 29.95
CA ALA A 58 16.71 -8.37 31.05
C ALA A 58 15.54 -7.48 31.50
N GLU A 59 15.74 -6.15 31.50
CA GLU A 59 14.67 -5.19 31.76
C GLU A 59 13.66 -5.19 30.61
N ALA A 60 14.13 -5.22 29.35
CA ALA A 60 13.26 -5.33 28.18
C ALA A 60 12.35 -6.58 28.27
N GLU A 61 12.89 -7.74 28.63
CA GLU A 61 12.10 -8.95 28.88
C GLU A 61 11.05 -8.75 29.99
N ALA A 62 11.45 -8.16 31.12
CA ALA A 62 10.55 -7.92 32.26
C ALA A 62 9.39 -6.99 31.90
N LEU A 63 9.61 -6.03 31.00
CA LEU A 63 8.61 -5.10 30.49
C LEU A 63 7.69 -5.74 29.44
N LEU A 64 8.21 -6.62 28.58
CA LEU A 64 7.43 -7.27 27.51
C LEU A 64 6.50 -8.38 28.03
N ARG A 65 6.93 -9.16 29.03
CA ARG A 65 6.14 -10.31 29.53
C ARG A 65 4.74 -9.95 30.05
N PRO A 66 4.53 -8.86 30.82
CA PRO A 66 3.20 -8.43 31.21
C PRO A 66 2.31 -8.04 30.02
N LEU A 67 2.90 -7.49 28.95
CA LEU A 67 2.17 -7.08 27.75
C LEU A 67 1.65 -8.30 26.99
N LEU A 68 2.38 -9.42 26.97
CA LEU A 68 1.90 -10.67 26.34
C LEU A 68 0.59 -11.18 26.96
N ASN A 69 0.34 -10.93 28.25
CA ASN A 69 -0.95 -11.28 28.85
C ASN A 69 -2.11 -10.40 28.35
N GLN A 70 -1.82 -9.15 28.01
CA GLN A 70 -2.81 -8.18 27.52
C GLN A 70 -3.02 -8.27 26.00
N TYR A 71 -2.00 -8.71 25.27
CA TYR A 71 -1.96 -8.85 23.82
C TYR A 71 -1.43 -10.25 23.46
N PRO A 72 -2.19 -11.31 23.80
CA PRO A 72 -1.73 -12.69 23.65
C PRO A 72 -1.55 -13.12 22.20
N ASP A 73 -1.99 -12.33 21.22
CA ASP A 73 -1.86 -12.65 19.80
C ASP A 73 -0.85 -11.74 19.07
N SER A 74 -0.17 -10.84 19.79
CA SER A 74 0.82 -9.94 19.19
C SER A 74 2.05 -10.73 18.77
N PHE A 75 2.35 -10.74 17.47
CA PHE A 75 3.62 -11.28 16.97
C PHE A 75 4.76 -10.30 17.26
N ILE A 76 4.50 -8.99 17.29
CA ILE A 76 5.49 -7.95 17.56
C ILE A 76 6.10 -8.15 18.96
N LEU A 77 5.27 -8.36 19.98
CA LEU A 77 5.76 -8.60 21.34
C LEU A 77 6.60 -9.87 21.44
N ARG A 78 6.21 -10.94 20.73
CA ARG A 78 6.95 -12.21 20.73
C ARG A 78 8.27 -12.12 20.02
N TYR A 79 8.30 -11.45 18.87
CA TYR A 79 9.53 -11.20 18.14
C TYR A 79 10.51 -10.41 19.02
N ASN A 80 10.05 -9.30 19.61
CA ASN A 80 10.90 -8.51 20.51
C ASN A 80 11.34 -9.31 21.74
N LEU A 81 10.49 -10.17 22.31
CA LEU A 81 10.90 -11.04 23.41
C LEU A 81 11.97 -12.06 22.97
N ALA A 82 11.85 -12.62 21.76
CA ALA A 82 12.89 -13.47 21.18
C ALA A 82 14.23 -12.72 21.07
N CYS A 83 14.22 -11.47 20.60
CA CYS A 83 15.41 -10.62 20.55
C CYS A 83 16.02 -10.41 21.95
N ALA A 84 15.22 -10.05 22.95
CA ALA A 84 15.69 -9.86 24.34
C ALA A 84 16.30 -11.15 24.93
N LEU A 85 15.69 -12.32 24.66
CA LEU A 85 16.18 -13.61 25.16
C LEU A 85 17.48 -14.04 24.47
N SER A 86 17.57 -13.85 23.16
CA SER A 86 18.77 -14.14 22.38
C SER A 86 19.96 -13.31 22.88
N MET A 87 19.75 -12.02 23.14
CA MET A 87 20.79 -11.14 23.68
C MET A 87 21.21 -11.44 25.12
N GLN A 88 20.36 -12.14 25.88
CA GLN A 88 20.71 -12.66 27.21
C GLN A 88 21.42 -14.02 27.17
N GLY A 89 21.76 -14.54 25.98
CA GLY A 89 22.39 -15.85 25.83
C GLY A 89 21.43 -17.02 26.11
N ARG A 90 20.13 -16.83 25.89
CA ARG A 90 19.07 -17.86 26.01
C ARG A 90 18.50 -18.20 24.63
N PRO A 91 19.33 -18.72 23.69
CA PRO A 91 18.94 -18.85 22.28
C PRO A 91 17.85 -19.90 22.03
N ASP A 92 17.78 -20.98 22.82
CA ASP A 92 16.74 -21.99 22.67
C ASP A 92 15.34 -21.41 22.98
N GLU A 93 15.21 -20.65 24.08
CA GLU A 93 13.96 -19.95 24.41
C GLU A 93 13.63 -18.84 23.40
N ALA A 94 14.65 -18.16 22.86
CA ALA A 94 14.44 -17.16 21.83
C ALA A 94 13.78 -17.74 20.59
N VAL A 95 14.22 -18.91 20.13
CA VAL A 95 13.65 -19.57 18.95
C VAL A 95 12.22 -20.06 19.18
N GLU A 96 11.87 -20.48 20.40
CA GLU A 96 10.48 -20.80 20.73
C GLU A 96 9.56 -19.58 20.50
N TYR A 97 9.95 -18.40 20.99
CA TYR A 97 9.18 -17.18 20.77
C TYR A 97 9.21 -16.68 19.33
N LEU A 98 10.31 -16.90 18.59
CA LEU A 98 10.38 -16.60 17.16
C LEU A 98 9.41 -17.47 16.36
N PHE A 99 9.34 -18.77 16.68
CA PHE A 99 8.35 -19.68 16.10
C PHE A 99 6.92 -19.24 16.41
N GLU A 100 6.63 -18.85 17.65
CA GLU A 100 5.32 -18.31 18.00
C GLU A 100 4.99 -17.00 17.25
N ALA A 101 5.97 -16.10 17.10
CA ALA A 101 5.79 -14.88 16.32
C ALA A 101 5.47 -15.21 14.86
N ALA A 102 6.23 -16.14 14.25
CA ALA A 102 5.98 -16.63 12.90
C ALA A 102 4.56 -17.19 12.78
N ARG A 103 4.13 -18.05 13.72
CA ARG A 103 2.77 -18.62 13.76
C ARG A 103 1.65 -17.56 13.87
N LEU A 104 1.95 -16.39 14.41
CA LEU A 104 0.99 -15.30 14.66
C LEU A 104 1.02 -14.18 13.61
N GLY A 105 1.82 -14.34 12.55
CA GLY A 105 1.80 -13.43 11.40
C GLY A 105 3.10 -12.68 11.13
N PHE A 106 4.18 -12.97 11.87
CA PHE A 106 5.52 -12.52 11.46
C PHE A 106 5.92 -13.24 10.17
N THR A 107 6.16 -12.47 9.10
CA THR A 107 6.36 -12.98 7.74
C THR A 107 7.66 -12.48 7.08
N ASP A 108 8.55 -11.82 7.82
CA ASP A 108 9.77 -11.19 7.30
C ASP A 108 11.04 -12.00 7.65
N ALA A 109 11.33 -13.01 6.84
CA ALA A 109 12.56 -13.81 6.98
C ALA A 109 13.84 -12.98 6.87
N PRO A 110 14.00 -12.09 5.87
CA PRO A 110 15.20 -11.25 5.76
C PRO A 110 15.53 -10.48 7.05
N THR A 111 14.52 -9.92 7.72
CA THR A 111 14.71 -9.21 9.00
C THR A 111 15.25 -10.15 10.08
N MET A 112 14.65 -11.33 10.32
CA MET A 112 15.16 -12.25 11.35
C MET A 112 16.57 -12.80 11.07
N ARG A 113 16.95 -12.92 9.79
CA ARG A 113 18.28 -13.38 9.39
C ARG A 113 19.36 -12.30 9.63
N ARG A 114 18.99 -11.02 9.58
CA ARG A 114 19.92 -9.89 9.71
C ARG A 114 19.91 -9.23 11.09
N ASP A 115 18.83 -9.37 11.86
CA ASP A 115 18.68 -8.69 13.15
C ASP A 115 19.85 -9.03 14.09
N PRO A 116 20.73 -8.09 14.48
CA PRO A 116 21.85 -8.38 15.36
C PRO A 116 21.40 -8.97 16.71
N HIS A 117 20.18 -8.65 17.19
CA HIS A 117 19.68 -9.18 18.45
C HIS A 117 19.38 -10.69 18.41
N LEU A 118 19.21 -11.26 17.21
CA LEU A 118 18.96 -12.68 17.01
C LEU A 118 20.24 -13.49 16.70
N ALA A 119 21.43 -12.88 16.84
CA ALA A 119 22.69 -13.55 16.49
C ALA A 119 22.88 -14.90 17.20
N ALA A 120 22.62 -14.98 18.51
CA ALA A 120 22.73 -16.24 19.25
C ALA A 120 21.65 -17.26 18.84
N ALA A 121 20.41 -16.81 18.61
CA ALA A 121 19.31 -17.67 18.17
C ALA A 121 19.60 -18.30 16.79
N ARG A 122 20.20 -17.55 15.85
CA ARG A 122 20.53 -18.01 14.49
C ARG A 122 21.49 -19.19 14.45
N GLU A 123 22.34 -19.35 15.45
CA GLU A 123 23.31 -20.46 15.51
C GLU A 123 22.65 -21.80 15.87
N THR A 124 21.42 -21.78 16.38
CA THR A 124 20.71 -23.00 16.80
C THR A 124 20.21 -23.82 15.60
N ASP A 125 20.16 -25.16 15.77
CA ASP A 125 19.53 -26.04 14.79
C ASP A 125 18.02 -25.75 14.63
N ALA A 126 17.37 -25.29 15.71
CA ALA A 126 15.95 -24.94 15.69
C ALA A 126 15.66 -23.72 14.81
N PHE A 127 16.52 -22.69 14.81
CA PHE A 127 16.40 -21.56 13.89
C PHE A 127 16.57 -22.01 12.45
N ARG A 128 17.60 -22.82 12.15
CA ARG A 128 17.84 -23.34 10.80
C ARG A 128 16.65 -24.15 10.28
N ALA A 129 16.04 -24.98 11.13
CA ALA A 129 14.83 -25.73 10.78
C ALA A 129 13.60 -24.82 10.52
N LEU A 130 13.43 -23.74 11.28
CA LEU A 130 12.40 -22.74 11.02
C LEU A 130 12.63 -22.05 9.67
N ASP A 131 13.85 -21.63 9.41
CA ASP A 131 14.24 -20.90 8.20
C ASP A 131 14.10 -21.74 6.93
N GLU A 132 14.55 -23.01 6.97
CA GLU A 132 14.40 -23.96 5.84
C GLU A 132 12.94 -24.23 5.46
N ARG A 133 12.01 -24.07 6.41
CA ARG A 133 10.57 -24.31 6.22
C ARG A 133 9.76 -23.02 6.11
N TRP A 134 10.42 -21.88 5.88
CA TRP A 134 9.75 -20.58 5.86
C TRP A 134 8.66 -20.48 4.78
N ASP A 135 8.93 -20.98 3.57
CA ASP A 135 7.93 -20.98 2.48
C ASP A 135 6.67 -21.78 2.87
N ASP A 136 6.83 -22.95 3.48
CA ASP A 136 5.71 -23.77 3.95
C ASP A 136 4.86 -23.01 4.98
N LEU A 137 5.51 -22.31 5.91
CA LEU A 137 4.84 -21.48 6.91
C LEU A 137 4.05 -20.33 6.25
N LEU A 138 4.64 -19.65 5.27
CA LEU A 138 3.96 -18.58 4.53
C LEU A 138 2.76 -19.11 3.72
N ARG A 139 2.87 -20.31 3.12
CA ARG A 139 1.74 -20.95 2.41
C ARG A 139 0.62 -21.35 3.36
N ALA A 140 0.95 -21.89 4.53
CA ALA A 140 -0.05 -22.22 5.54
C ALA A 140 -0.78 -20.95 6.02
N HIS A 141 -0.07 -19.84 6.21
CA HIS A 141 -0.68 -18.53 6.50
C HIS A 141 -1.61 -18.05 5.40
N ALA A 142 -1.19 -18.23 4.14
CA ALA A 142 -2.00 -17.88 3.00
C ALA A 142 -3.32 -18.67 2.99
N ASP A 143 -3.25 -19.99 3.24
CA ASP A 143 -4.43 -20.86 3.30
C ASP A 143 -5.39 -20.43 4.43
N ALA A 144 -4.87 -20.23 5.64
CA ALA A 144 -5.66 -19.77 6.78
C ALA A 144 -6.29 -18.38 6.56
N THR A 145 -5.55 -17.48 5.91
CA THR A 145 -6.04 -16.15 5.52
C THR A 145 -7.16 -16.26 4.48
N PHE A 146 -6.97 -17.09 3.46
CA PHE A 146 -7.96 -17.28 2.40
C PHE A 146 -9.28 -17.86 2.95
N GLU A 147 -9.20 -18.88 3.82
CA GLU A 147 -10.36 -19.42 4.52
C GLU A 147 -11.05 -18.37 5.42
N SER A 148 -10.29 -17.47 6.04
CA SER A 148 -10.85 -16.38 6.85
C SER A 148 -11.61 -15.37 5.98
N LEU A 149 -11.05 -14.96 4.85
CA LEU A 149 -11.73 -14.09 3.88
C LEU A 149 -13.05 -14.71 3.40
N GLN A 150 -13.06 -16.02 3.15
CA GLN A 150 -14.26 -16.77 2.78
C GLN A 150 -15.33 -16.76 3.88
N ARG A 151 -14.92 -16.99 5.14
CA ARG A 151 -15.83 -16.91 6.30
C ARG A 151 -16.34 -15.50 6.55
N GLN A 152 -15.49 -14.49 6.37
CA GLN A 152 -15.81 -13.09 6.64
C GLN A 152 -16.81 -12.52 5.63
N PHE A 153 -16.56 -12.70 4.32
CA PHE A 153 -17.36 -12.07 3.26
C PHE A 153 -18.47 -12.97 2.70
N GLY A 154 -18.36 -14.29 2.90
CA GLY A 154 -19.37 -15.26 2.51
C GLY A 154 -19.51 -15.46 1.00
N PRO A 155 -20.48 -16.29 0.56
CA PRO A 155 -20.56 -16.79 -0.82
C PRO A 155 -20.93 -15.75 -1.88
N ARG A 156 -21.19 -14.50 -1.49
CA ARG A 156 -21.49 -13.40 -2.44
C ARG A 156 -20.24 -12.77 -3.05
N TYR A 157 -19.07 -13.05 -2.48
CA TYR A 157 -17.79 -12.57 -2.99
C TYR A 157 -17.18 -13.59 -3.94
N ILE A 158 -16.44 -13.09 -4.92
CA ILE A 158 -15.55 -13.89 -5.76
C ILE A 158 -14.20 -14.01 -5.03
N TYR A 159 -13.67 -15.23 -5.00
CA TYR A 159 -12.39 -15.53 -4.40
C TYR A 159 -11.44 -16.07 -5.46
N HIS A 160 -10.21 -15.55 -5.49
CA HIS A 160 -9.20 -15.98 -6.43
C HIS A 160 -7.82 -16.00 -5.75
N ARG A 161 -7.00 -16.97 -6.12
CA ARG A 161 -5.63 -17.11 -5.64
C ARG A 161 -4.69 -16.96 -6.83
N ASP A 162 -3.72 -16.08 -6.69
CA ASP A 162 -2.64 -15.88 -7.64
C ASP A 162 -1.33 -16.34 -6.97
N ASP A 163 -0.89 -17.55 -7.29
CA ASP A 163 0.34 -18.13 -6.72
C ASP A 163 1.61 -17.47 -7.26
N GLU A 164 1.58 -16.93 -8.48
CA GLU A 164 2.74 -16.30 -9.12
C GLU A 164 3.11 -14.99 -8.44
N GLN A 165 2.09 -14.20 -8.05
CA GLN A 165 2.27 -12.94 -7.33
C GLN A 165 2.02 -13.04 -5.83
N ARG A 166 1.64 -14.22 -5.33
CA ARG A 166 1.26 -14.47 -3.92
C ARG A 166 0.14 -13.55 -3.43
N LEU A 167 -0.92 -13.45 -4.23
CA LEU A 167 -2.08 -12.59 -3.93
C LEU A 167 -3.32 -13.43 -3.65
N LEU A 168 -4.09 -13.00 -2.65
CA LEU A 168 -5.37 -13.62 -2.25
C LEU A 168 -6.50 -12.61 -2.42
N PHE A 169 -7.39 -12.84 -3.36
CA PHE A 169 -8.47 -11.91 -3.68
C PHE A 169 -9.77 -12.27 -2.96
N ALA A 170 -10.43 -11.25 -2.42
CA ALA A 170 -11.82 -11.28 -2.00
C ALA A 170 -12.55 -10.08 -2.61
N VAL A 171 -13.44 -10.35 -3.58
CA VAL A 171 -14.00 -9.32 -4.45
C VAL A 171 -15.53 -9.30 -4.34
N GLY A 172 -16.08 -8.16 -3.91
CA GLY A 172 -17.52 -7.93 -3.75
C GLY A 172 -18.24 -7.52 -5.04
N PHE A 173 -17.56 -7.63 -6.18
CA PHE A 173 -18.06 -7.28 -7.51
C PHE A 173 -18.16 -8.52 -8.40
N ASP A 174 -18.84 -8.40 -9.55
CA ASP A 174 -18.91 -9.48 -10.53
C ASP A 174 -17.57 -9.72 -11.26
N GLN A 175 -17.52 -10.82 -12.04
CA GLN A 175 -16.31 -11.25 -12.75
C GLN A 175 -15.76 -10.18 -13.70
N THR A 176 -16.59 -9.44 -14.43
CA THR A 176 -16.11 -8.43 -15.38
C THR A 176 -15.38 -7.29 -14.64
N LEU A 177 -15.91 -6.87 -13.49
CA LEU A 177 -15.25 -5.86 -12.67
C LEU A 177 -13.98 -6.38 -12.01
N PHE A 178 -13.96 -7.65 -11.63
CA PHE A 178 -12.74 -8.29 -11.15
C PHE A 178 -11.65 -8.33 -12.24
N ASP A 179 -11.99 -8.71 -13.47
CA ASP A 179 -11.05 -8.72 -14.60
C ASP A 179 -10.51 -7.31 -14.88
N GLN A 180 -11.34 -6.27 -14.76
CA GLN A 180 -10.90 -4.88 -14.87
C GLN A 180 -9.94 -4.48 -13.76
N ALA A 181 -10.24 -4.84 -12.51
CA ALA A 181 -9.37 -4.57 -11.37
C ALA A 181 -8.01 -5.27 -11.52
N ARG A 182 -8.01 -6.52 -12.01
CA ARG A 182 -6.78 -7.25 -12.36
C ARG A 182 -5.98 -6.51 -13.42
N ALA A 183 -6.63 -6.01 -14.47
CA ALA A 183 -5.93 -5.25 -15.49
C ALA A 183 -5.31 -3.94 -14.97
N GLU A 184 -5.91 -3.28 -13.97
CA GLU A 184 -5.26 -2.12 -13.30
C GLU A 184 -4.06 -2.54 -12.45
N ILE A 185 -4.17 -3.67 -11.74
CA ILE A 185 -3.08 -4.26 -10.96
C ILE A 185 -1.91 -4.61 -11.87
N ASP A 186 -2.17 -5.32 -12.97
CA ASP A 186 -1.14 -5.74 -13.92
C ASP A 186 -0.46 -4.52 -14.57
N ARG A 187 -1.22 -3.48 -14.95
CA ARG A 187 -0.63 -2.22 -15.44
C ARG A 187 0.26 -1.52 -14.42
N THR A 188 -0.18 -1.48 -13.17
CA THR A 188 0.60 -0.88 -12.07
C THR A 188 1.87 -1.70 -11.80
N HIS A 189 1.74 -3.03 -11.88
CA HIS A 189 2.84 -3.97 -11.76
C HIS A 189 3.91 -3.71 -12.83
N ASP A 190 3.52 -3.76 -14.11
CA ASP A 190 4.40 -3.56 -15.25
C ASP A 190 5.11 -2.20 -15.19
N TRP A 191 4.37 -1.16 -14.82
CA TRP A 191 4.94 0.17 -14.62
C TRP A 191 5.97 0.18 -13.49
N PHE A 192 5.66 -0.38 -12.32
CA PHE A 192 6.57 -0.35 -11.17
C PHE A 192 7.85 -1.16 -11.43
N VAL A 193 7.70 -2.36 -12.00
CA VAL A 193 8.82 -3.23 -12.38
C VAL A 193 9.75 -2.53 -13.38
N ARG A 194 9.17 -1.82 -14.36
CA ARG A 194 9.95 -1.06 -15.32
C ARG A 194 10.53 0.21 -14.71
N GLU A 195 9.74 1.11 -14.15
CA GLU A 195 10.24 2.45 -13.80
C GLU A 195 10.96 2.51 -12.46
N VAL A 196 10.81 1.49 -11.61
CA VAL A 196 11.27 1.56 -10.22
C VAL A 196 12.19 0.41 -9.87
N GLU A 197 11.70 -0.83 -9.86
CA GLU A 197 12.43 -1.95 -9.27
C GLU A 197 12.14 -3.27 -9.99
N PRO A 198 13.02 -3.72 -10.90
CA PRO A 198 12.80 -4.93 -11.67
C PRO A 198 12.74 -6.22 -10.84
N SER A 199 13.37 -6.27 -9.66
CA SER A 199 13.43 -7.52 -8.90
C SER A 199 12.06 -7.98 -8.38
N VAL A 200 11.07 -7.08 -8.25
CA VAL A 200 9.72 -7.41 -7.73
C VAL A 200 8.76 -7.98 -8.77
N ASP A 201 9.21 -8.19 -10.02
CA ASP A 201 8.44 -8.78 -11.13
C ASP A 201 7.71 -10.07 -10.77
N ARG A 202 8.36 -10.92 -9.97
CA ARG A 202 7.74 -12.16 -9.47
C ARG A 202 7.91 -12.25 -7.96
N ALA A 203 6.90 -12.85 -7.32
CA ALA A 203 7.02 -13.20 -5.92
C ALA A 203 8.01 -14.37 -5.75
N GLN A 204 8.79 -14.31 -4.68
CA GLN A 204 9.77 -15.32 -4.29
C GLN A 204 9.23 -16.18 -3.14
N PRO A 205 9.80 -17.39 -2.91
CA PRO A 205 9.44 -18.28 -1.79
C PRO A 205 9.36 -17.61 -0.42
N GLU A 206 10.12 -16.54 -0.21
CA GLU A 206 10.22 -15.83 1.06
C GLU A 206 9.31 -14.61 1.16
N ASP A 207 8.69 -14.19 0.06
CA ASP A 207 7.79 -13.04 0.07
C ASP A 207 6.47 -13.39 0.75
N ALA A 208 6.00 -12.51 1.63
CA ALA A 208 4.70 -12.65 2.25
C ALA A 208 3.55 -12.67 1.22
N TRP A 209 2.51 -13.44 1.53
CA TRP A 209 1.25 -13.39 0.79
C TRP A 209 0.46 -12.15 1.17
N VAL A 210 -0.18 -11.52 0.18
CA VAL A 210 -0.98 -10.31 0.40
C VAL A 210 -2.43 -10.57 0.07
N SER A 211 -3.32 -10.21 0.98
CA SER A 211 -4.76 -10.20 0.72
C SER A 211 -5.18 -8.90 0.03
N ILE A 212 -5.94 -9.02 -1.07
CA ILE A 212 -6.53 -7.91 -1.82
C ILE A 212 -8.04 -8.00 -1.64
N VAL A 213 -8.59 -7.05 -0.88
CA VAL A 213 -10.02 -6.97 -0.60
C VAL A 213 -10.60 -5.80 -1.39
N LEU A 214 -11.53 -6.12 -2.29
CA LEU A 214 -12.29 -5.15 -3.08
C LEU A 214 -13.75 -5.22 -2.61
N PRO A 215 -14.09 -4.61 -1.47
CA PRO A 215 -15.37 -4.80 -0.82
C PRO A 215 -16.52 -4.09 -1.54
N THR A 216 -17.75 -4.52 -1.27
CA THR A 216 -18.93 -3.72 -1.61
C THR A 216 -18.89 -2.39 -0.86
N ARG A 217 -19.58 -1.35 -1.35
CA ARG A 217 -19.65 -0.04 -0.68
C ARG A 217 -20.14 -0.13 0.78
N ALA A 218 -21.09 -1.03 1.06
CA ALA A 218 -21.61 -1.23 2.41
C ALA A 218 -20.56 -1.85 3.34
N ASP A 219 -19.83 -2.84 2.84
CA ASP A 219 -18.77 -3.51 3.58
C ASP A 219 -17.56 -2.57 3.76
N PHE A 220 -17.21 -1.78 2.75
CA PHE A 220 -16.17 -0.75 2.84
C PHE A 220 -16.49 0.28 3.93
N LYS A 221 -17.73 0.79 3.96
CA LYS A 221 -18.16 1.75 5.00
C LYS A 221 -18.03 1.15 6.40
N THR A 222 -18.41 -0.12 6.55
CA THR A 222 -18.30 -0.85 7.83
C THR A 222 -16.84 -1.00 8.24
N TRP A 223 -15.99 -1.44 7.30
CA TRP A 223 -14.55 -1.55 7.50
C TRP A 223 -13.91 -0.21 7.90
N ALA A 224 -14.19 0.87 7.16
CA ALA A 224 -13.64 2.20 7.42
C ALA A 224 -14.04 2.73 8.81
N GLN A 225 -15.30 2.50 9.23
CA GLN A 225 -15.77 2.87 10.57
C GLN A 225 -15.05 2.09 11.67
N GLN A 226 -14.80 0.80 11.48
CA GLN A 226 -14.07 -0.03 12.44
C GLN A 226 -12.59 0.36 12.51
N ARG A 227 -11.98 0.67 11.36
CA ARG A 227 -10.55 0.94 11.23
C ARG A 227 -10.15 2.33 11.71
N PHE A 228 -10.97 3.35 11.46
CA PHE A 228 -10.64 4.76 11.67
C PHE A 228 -11.63 5.50 12.58
N GLY A 229 -12.61 4.79 13.15
CA GLY A 229 -13.64 5.35 14.02
C GLY A 229 -14.70 6.18 13.28
N PRO A 230 -15.65 6.79 14.02
CA PRO A 230 -16.77 7.54 13.42
C PRO A 230 -16.35 8.71 12.54
N GLY A 231 -15.17 9.29 12.81
CA GLY A 231 -14.57 10.40 12.06
C GLY A 231 -13.86 9.98 10.77
N GLY A 232 -13.45 8.71 10.62
CA GLY A 232 -12.79 8.22 9.41
C GLY A 232 -13.68 8.23 8.17
N ALA A 233 -15.00 8.21 8.36
CA ALA A 233 -15.97 8.39 7.28
C ALA A 233 -16.19 9.87 6.88
N GLY A 234 -15.70 10.84 7.67
CA GLY A 234 -16.06 12.26 7.54
C GLY A 234 -14.91 13.27 7.58
N SER A 235 -13.70 12.93 8.02
CA SER A 235 -12.54 13.83 8.03
C SER A 235 -11.26 12.98 8.09
N PHE A 236 -10.59 12.73 6.95
CA PHE A 236 -9.32 13.39 6.60
C PHE A 236 -9.11 13.46 5.06
N PHE A 237 -10.18 13.70 4.29
CA PHE A 237 -10.29 13.59 2.81
C PHE A 237 -10.46 12.13 2.33
N GLN A 238 -11.69 11.61 2.53
CA GLN A 238 -12.23 10.30 2.07
C GLN A 238 -11.16 9.21 1.90
N ILE A 239 -10.91 8.44 2.95
CA ILE A 239 -10.05 7.24 2.87
C ILE A 239 -10.61 6.34 1.76
N GLY A 240 -9.91 6.28 0.63
CA GLY A 240 -10.25 5.43 -0.50
C GLY A 240 -9.83 3.99 -0.25
N GLY A 241 -8.82 3.76 0.59
CA GLY A 241 -8.25 2.45 0.87
C GLY A 241 -7.06 2.52 1.82
N GLU A 242 -6.44 1.37 2.05
CA GLU A 242 -5.20 1.22 2.81
C GLU A 242 -4.51 -0.10 2.41
N TYR A 243 -3.20 -0.06 2.18
CA TYR A 243 -2.31 -1.19 2.35
C TYR A 243 -1.73 -1.18 3.76
N ASN A 244 -2.09 -2.19 4.55
CA ASN A 244 -1.55 -2.41 5.87
C ASN A 244 -0.41 -3.44 5.80
N HIS A 245 0.82 -2.98 6.03
CA HIS A 245 1.99 -3.85 5.94
C HIS A 245 1.96 -4.97 6.98
N ASP A 246 1.65 -4.70 8.25
CA ASP A 246 1.69 -5.73 9.30
C ASP A 246 0.69 -6.86 9.05
N ARG A 247 -0.51 -6.52 8.57
CA ARG A 247 -1.56 -7.49 8.20
C ARG A 247 -1.40 -8.05 6.80
N LYS A 248 -0.47 -7.52 6.00
CA LYS A 248 -0.29 -7.84 4.58
C LYS A 248 -1.63 -7.81 3.83
N GLN A 249 -2.38 -6.71 4.01
CA GLN A 249 -3.73 -6.56 3.47
C GLN A 249 -3.91 -5.22 2.78
N LEU A 250 -4.39 -5.27 1.55
CA LEU A 250 -4.87 -4.15 0.77
C LEU A 250 -6.41 -4.15 0.82
N VAL A 251 -6.99 -3.00 1.15
CA VAL A 251 -8.43 -2.73 0.99
C VAL A 251 -8.61 -1.49 0.12
N ALA A 252 -9.41 -1.56 -0.95
CA ALA A 252 -9.68 -0.42 -1.83
C ALA A 252 -11.17 -0.26 -2.13
N ALA A 253 -11.69 0.96 -2.01
CA ALA A 253 -13.08 1.33 -2.28
C ALA A 253 -13.39 1.49 -3.77
N ASP A 254 -12.37 1.78 -4.58
CA ASP A 254 -12.46 1.95 -6.02
C ASP A 254 -11.54 1.00 -6.76
N LEU A 255 -11.84 0.83 -8.04
CA LEU A 255 -11.06 0.02 -8.98
C LEU A 255 -10.09 0.90 -9.79
N GLY A 256 -9.62 2.00 -9.23
CA GLY A 256 -8.94 3.07 -9.94
C GLY A 256 -7.76 3.61 -9.15
N PRO A 257 -7.67 4.93 -8.90
CA PRO A 257 -6.51 5.56 -8.28
C PRO A 257 -6.11 4.92 -6.95
N THR A 258 -7.07 4.58 -6.07
CA THR A 258 -6.75 4.00 -4.77
C THR A 258 -6.20 2.58 -4.93
N LEU A 259 -6.83 1.73 -5.75
CA LEU A 259 -6.32 0.38 -5.98
C LEU A 259 -4.87 0.40 -6.50
N ARG A 260 -4.58 1.29 -7.44
CA ARG A 260 -3.23 1.44 -8.01
C ARG A 260 -2.23 1.95 -6.97
N HIS A 261 -2.63 2.94 -6.16
CA HIS A 261 -1.81 3.47 -5.07
C HIS A 261 -1.42 2.38 -4.07
N GLU A 262 -2.42 1.67 -3.54
CA GLU A 262 -2.18 0.68 -2.50
C GLU A 262 -1.46 -0.56 -3.04
N TYR A 263 -1.68 -0.91 -4.31
CA TYR A 263 -0.93 -2.00 -4.93
C TYR A 263 0.54 -1.62 -5.18
N ALA A 264 0.83 -0.36 -5.50
CA ALA A 264 2.22 0.12 -5.53
C ALA A 264 2.89 0.00 -4.15
N HIS A 265 2.16 0.23 -3.05
CA HIS A 265 2.66 -0.06 -1.72
C HIS A 265 2.97 -1.54 -1.50
N VAL A 266 2.18 -2.47 -2.05
CA VAL A 266 2.48 -3.91 -1.98
C VAL A 266 3.85 -4.21 -2.60
N LEU A 267 4.12 -3.70 -3.79
CA LEU A 267 5.39 -3.90 -4.49
C LEU A 267 6.56 -3.22 -3.79
N HIS A 268 6.33 -1.98 -3.33
CA HIS A 268 7.35 -1.23 -2.60
C HIS A 268 7.74 -1.95 -1.30
N TRP A 269 6.78 -2.40 -0.50
CA TRP A 269 7.03 -3.14 0.72
C TRP A 269 7.64 -4.53 0.48
N ARG A 270 7.32 -5.18 -0.64
CA ARG A 270 7.99 -6.43 -1.05
C ARG A 270 9.49 -6.19 -1.22
N HIS A 271 9.88 -5.11 -1.89
CA HIS A 271 11.31 -4.77 -2.01
C HIS A 271 11.94 -4.40 -0.66
N ASN A 272 11.27 -3.57 0.14
CA ASN A 272 11.73 -3.20 1.47
C ASN A 272 12.01 -4.43 2.34
N ALA A 273 11.10 -5.40 2.35
CA ALA A 273 11.26 -6.64 3.12
C ALA A 273 12.48 -7.44 2.65
N ARG A 274 12.67 -7.61 1.34
CA ARG A 274 13.86 -8.30 0.79
C ARG A 274 15.17 -7.64 1.20
N LEU A 275 15.19 -6.31 1.28
CA LEU A 275 16.35 -5.54 1.73
C LEU A 275 16.44 -5.42 3.27
N ALA A 276 15.41 -5.83 4.02
CA ALA A 276 15.25 -5.54 5.44
C ALA A 276 15.39 -4.03 5.74
N GLN A 277 14.80 -3.19 4.88
CA GLN A 277 14.90 -1.73 4.94
C GLN A 277 13.57 -1.07 5.31
N GLN A 278 13.68 0.11 5.91
CA GLN A 278 12.56 1.00 6.20
C GLN A 278 12.77 2.31 5.45
N HIS A 279 11.90 2.62 4.51
CA HIS A 279 12.08 3.80 3.67
C HIS A 279 11.46 5.05 4.29
N HIS A 280 12.02 6.22 3.99
CA HIS A 280 11.47 7.48 4.48
C HIS A 280 10.07 7.75 3.90
N ILE A 281 9.17 8.37 4.69
CA ILE A 281 7.74 8.49 4.36
C ILE A 281 7.48 9.17 3.01
N TRP A 282 8.21 10.24 2.68
CA TRP A 282 8.03 10.96 1.41
C TRP A 282 8.35 10.08 0.21
N ILE A 283 9.27 9.12 0.36
CA ILE A 283 9.62 8.17 -0.70
C ILE A 283 8.48 7.17 -0.88
N GLN A 284 7.98 6.61 0.22
CA GLN A 284 6.87 5.65 0.18
C GLN A 284 5.64 6.27 -0.51
N GLU A 285 5.20 7.43 -0.02
CA GLU A 285 3.97 8.10 -0.46
C GLU A 285 4.13 8.76 -1.83
N GLY A 286 5.30 9.34 -2.10
CA GLY A 286 5.59 9.96 -3.39
C GLY A 286 5.64 8.94 -4.52
N LEU A 287 6.28 7.78 -4.28
CA LEU A 287 6.45 6.72 -5.27
C LEU A 287 5.11 6.03 -5.55
N CYS A 288 4.39 5.65 -4.49
CA CYS A 288 3.15 4.89 -4.62
C CYS A 288 1.98 5.72 -5.13
N SER A 289 2.07 7.06 -5.08
CA SER A 289 1.07 7.95 -5.68
C SER A 289 1.28 8.28 -7.17
N LEU A 290 2.40 7.87 -7.79
CA LEU A 290 2.58 8.03 -9.24
C LEU A 290 1.53 7.28 -10.08
N PRO A 291 1.24 5.99 -9.84
CA PRO A 291 0.29 5.24 -10.65
C PRO A 291 -1.19 5.61 -10.42
N GLU A 292 -1.50 6.55 -9.53
CA GLU A 292 -2.86 7.07 -9.34
C GLU A 292 -3.48 7.63 -10.62
N ASP A 293 -2.67 8.25 -11.49
CA ASP A 293 -3.08 8.82 -12.77
C ASP A 293 -2.13 8.32 -13.85
N LEU A 294 -2.62 7.43 -14.70
CA LEU A 294 -1.86 6.72 -15.73
C LEU A 294 -2.54 6.93 -17.08
N ASP A 295 -1.86 7.58 -18.02
CA ASP A 295 -2.33 7.67 -19.40
C ASP A 295 -1.57 6.66 -20.28
N PRO A 296 -2.22 6.06 -21.29
CA PRO A 296 -1.55 5.14 -22.20
C PRO A 296 -0.49 5.89 -23.02
N ASP A 297 0.72 5.33 -23.10
CA ASP A 297 1.78 5.79 -24.00
C ASP A 297 1.98 4.75 -25.13
N PRO A 298 1.45 5.04 -26.33
CA PRO A 298 1.58 4.14 -27.48
C PRO A 298 3.02 3.89 -27.92
N ALA A 299 3.96 4.78 -27.60
CA ALA A 299 5.35 4.67 -28.05
C ALA A 299 6.10 3.52 -27.35
N ILE A 300 5.73 3.25 -26.10
CA ILE A 300 6.37 2.25 -25.24
C ILE A 300 5.42 1.10 -24.86
N GLY A 301 4.14 1.19 -25.25
CA GLY A 301 3.13 0.17 -24.97
C GLY A 301 2.79 0.05 -23.49
N LEU A 302 3.05 1.09 -22.70
CA LEU A 302 2.86 1.13 -21.26
C LEU A 302 2.08 2.37 -20.85
N HIS A 303 1.46 2.33 -19.69
CA HIS A 303 0.87 3.54 -19.14
C HIS A 303 1.92 4.33 -18.37
N GLN A 304 1.83 5.66 -18.43
CA GLN A 304 2.79 6.57 -17.82
C GLN A 304 2.10 7.50 -16.80
N PRO A 305 2.75 7.75 -15.65
CA PRO A 305 2.32 8.76 -14.70
C PRO A 305 2.20 10.13 -15.35
N VAL A 306 1.07 10.80 -15.13
CA VAL A 306 0.82 12.15 -15.65
C VAL A 306 0.63 13.19 -14.53
N PRO A 307 0.77 14.48 -14.82
CA PRO A 307 0.34 15.53 -13.89
C PRO A 307 -1.12 15.38 -13.50
N ASN A 308 -1.44 15.73 -12.25
CA ASN A 308 -2.82 15.78 -11.75
C ASN A 308 -3.06 17.03 -10.88
N TRP A 309 -4.23 17.12 -10.23
CA TRP A 309 -4.58 18.26 -9.37
C TRP A 309 -3.58 18.49 -8.21
N ARG A 310 -2.86 17.45 -7.76
CA ARG A 310 -1.80 17.60 -6.76
C ARG A 310 -0.65 18.44 -7.32
N THR A 311 -0.27 18.24 -8.58
CA THR A 311 0.74 19.06 -9.26
C THR A 311 0.35 20.55 -9.27
N ASN A 312 -0.91 20.88 -9.57
CA ASN A 312 -1.39 22.26 -9.48
C ASN A 312 -1.27 22.84 -8.07
N SER A 313 -1.51 22.03 -7.05
CA SER A 313 -1.35 22.45 -5.65
C SER A 313 0.11 22.82 -5.35
N VAL A 314 1.08 22.06 -5.88
CA VAL A 314 2.51 22.41 -5.75
C VAL A 314 2.86 23.65 -6.57
N LYS A 315 2.32 23.82 -7.78
CA LYS A 315 2.48 25.07 -8.57
C LYS A 315 2.02 26.30 -7.79
N ARG A 316 0.84 26.22 -7.14
CA ARG A 316 0.31 27.29 -6.27
C ARG A 316 1.23 27.58 -5.09
N LEU A 317 1.77 26.56 -4.43
CA LEU A 317 2.75 26.73 -3.35
C LEU A 317 4.04 27.41 -3.85
N ALA A 318 4.53 27.02 -5.03
CA ALA A 318 5.73 27.61 -5.61
C ALA A 318 5.50 29.09 -5.99
N ALA A 319 4.38 29.40 -6.65
CA ALA A 319 4.00 30.77 -7.02
C ALA A 319 3.79 31.68 -5.80
N GLY A 320 3.20 31.13 -4.72
CA GLY A 320 3.01 31.82 -3.45
C GLY A 320 4.24 31.83 -2.53
N LEU A 321 5.43 31.46 -3.02
CA LEU A 321 6.68 31.40 -2.25
C LEU A 321 6.58 30.58 -0.94
N SER A 322 5.66 29.61 -0.93
CA SER A 322 5.31 28.78 0.23
C SER A 322 5.79 27.32 0.08
N LEU A 323 6.44 26.98 -1.05
CA LEU A 323 7.11 25.70 -1.26
C LEU A 323 8.45 25.70 -0.48
N PRO A 324 8.64 24.83 0.53
CA PRO A 324 9.86 24.78 1.33
C PRO A 324 11.10 24.43 0.48
N PRO A 325 12.32 24.74 0.98
CA PRO A 325 13.54 24.16 0.44
C PRO A 325 13.45 22.63 0.47
N LEU A 326 13.75 21.97 -0.65
CA LEU A 326 13.53 20.52 -0.76
C LEU A 326 14.42 19.75 0.22
N ARG A 327 15.64 20.22 0.48
CA ARG A 327 16.55 19.65 1.48
C ARG A 327 15.86 19.47 2.85
N ASP A 328 15.11 20.46 3.30
CA ASP A 328 14.48 20.44 4.62
C ASP A 328 13.19 19.62 4.60
N TYR A 329 12.43 19.74 3.51
CA TYR A 329 11.18 19.02 3.33
C TYR A 329 11.37 17.50 3.34
N LEU A 330 12.39 16.97 2.67
CA LEU A 330 12.60 15.51 2.61
C LEU A 330 12.92 14.90 3.97
N ARG A 331 13.35 15.69 4.95
CA ARG A 331 13.72 15.23 6.30
C ARG A 331 12.59 15.33 7.32
N ILE A 332 11.38 15.73 6.90
CA ILE A 332 10.28 15.84 7.86
C ILE A 332 9.90 14.45 8.42
N PRO A 333 9.80 14.29 9.74
CA PRO A 333 9.38 13.02 10.35
C PRO A 333 7.98 12.58 9.89
N ARG A 334 7.72 11.26 9.99
CA ARG A 334 6.45 10.64 9.58
C ARG A 334 5.22 11.28 10.23
N ASP A 335 5.26 11.53 11.53
CA ASP A 335 4.17 12.18 12.27
C ASP A 335 3.87 13.58 11.75
N ARG A 336 4.91 14.36 11.41
CA ARG A 336 4.75 15.69 10.82
C ARG A 336 4.26 15.62 9.37
N PHE A 337 4.71 14.64 8.60
CA PHE A 337 4.25 14.41 7.23
C PHE A 337 2.74 14.13 7.17
N THR A 338 2.24 13.29 8.08
CA THR A 338 0.84 12.86 8.09
C THR A 338 -0.10 13.84 8.81
N SER A 339 0.37 14.55 9.84
CA SER A 339 -0.46 15.51 10.59
C SER A 339 -0.37 16.95 10.08
N GLY A 340 0.80 17.39 9.59
CA GLY A 340 1.08 18.78 9.27
C GLY A 340 0.87 19.10 7.79
N ARG A 341 -0.29 19.65 7.42
CA ARG A 341 -0.67 19.96 6.02
C ARG A 341 -0.55 18.74 5.07
N PRO A 342 -1.16 17.58 5.39
CA PRO A 342 -0.96 16.34 4.65
C PRO A 342 -1.16 16.50 3.15
N LEU A 343 -2.26 17.12 2.69
CA LEU A 343 -2.51 17.32 1.26
C LEU A 343 -1.34 17.98 0.51
N ALA A 344 -0.68 18.96 1.13
CA ALA A 344 0.49 19.60 0.53
C ALA A 344 1.70 18.65 0.54
N ASN A 345 1.90 17.87 1.60
CA ASN A 345 3.02 16.93 1.68
C ASN A 345 2.88 15.82 0.64
N TYR A 346 1.74 15.15 0.54
CA TYR A 346 1.49 14.15 -0.50
C TYR A 346 1.68 14.74 -1.91
N ALA A 347 1.21 15.97 -2.14
CA ALA A 347 1.37 16.65 -3.42
C ALA A 347 2.83 16.95 -3.79
N ILE A 348 3.64 17.42 -2.83
CA ILE A 348 5.07 17.69 -3.03
C ILE A 348 5.82 16.38 -3.30
N ALA A 349 5.61 15.35 -2.47
CA ALA A 349 6.25 14.04 -2.61
C ALA A 349 5.99 13.43 -3.99
N ARG A 350 4.71 13.37 -4.40
CA ARG A 350 4.32 12.90 -5.74
C ARG A 350 5.00 13.69 -6.85
N SER A 351 4.99 15.03 -6.74
CA SER A 351 5.55 15.90 -7.77
C SER A 351 7.07 15.72 -7.92
N LEU A 352 7.78 15.43 -6.83
CA LEU A 352 9.21 15.09 -6.89
C LEU A 352 9.47 13.78 -7.61
N MET A 353 8.68 12.73 -7.33
CA MET A 353 8.82 11.47 -8.05
C MET A 353 8.46 11.63 -9.52
N LEU A 354 7.46 12.45 -9.84
CA LEU A 354 7.08 12.75 -11.22
C LEU A 354 8.18 13.54 -11.94
N PHE A 355 8.85 14.47 -11.26
CA PHE A 355 10.00 15.20 -11.80
C PHE A 355 11.17 14.26 -12.15
N LEU A 356 11.47 13.29 -11.28
CA LEU A 356 12.50 12.29 -11.53
C LEU A 356 12.09 11.35 -12.68
N HIS A 357 10.82 10.95 -12.72
CA HIS A 357 10.26 10.12 -13.79
C HIS A 357 10.35 10.80 -15.16
N ASP A 358 9.89 12.05 -15.27
CA ASP A 358 9.92 12.85 -16.51
C ASP A 358 11.34 13.02 -17.08
N ARG A 359 12.37 12.89 -16.23
CA ARG A 359 13.78 12.97 -16.61
C ARG A 359 14.43 11.60 -16.86
N GLY A 360 13.69 10.50 -16.71
CA GLY A 360 14.22 9.14 -16.79
C GLY A 360 15.16 8.78 -15.63
N GLN A 361 15.07 9.50 -14.51
CA GLN A 361 16.00 9.41 -13.37
C GLN A 361 15.39 8.68 -12.15
N LEU A 362 14.11 8.29 -12.22
CA LEU A 362 13.40 7.66 -11.09
C LEU A 362 14.06 6.36 -10.63
N ARG A 363 14.34 5.44 -11.57
CA ARG A 363 14.96 4.14 -11.27
C ARG A 363 16.35 4.31 -10.65
N ASP A 364 17.17 5.19 -11.22
CA ASP A 364 18.52 5.45 -10.72
C ASP A 364 18.50 6.07 -9.32
N PHE A 365 17.58 7.00 -9.07
CA PHE A 365 17.35 7.54 -7.73
C PHE A 365 16.98 6.43 -6.74
N TYR A 366 15.98 5.61 -7.07
CA TYR A 366 15.50 4.56 -6.16
C TYR A 366 16.62 3.57 -5.82
N ARG A 367 17.38 3.14 -6.83
CA ARG A 367 18.55 2.25 -6.65
C ARG A 367 19.58 2.88 -5.72
N LEU A 368 20.06 4.09 -6.02
CA LEU A 368 21.08 4.79 -5.21
C LEU A 368 20.62 5.00 -3.78
N TYR A 369 19.32 5.29 -3.59
CA TYR A 369 18.73 5.41 -2.26
C TYR A 369 18.75 4.09 -1.49
N THR A 370 18.33 2.97 -2.10
CA THR A 370 18.36 1.66 -1.42
C THR A 370 19.78 1.17 -1.14
N GLU A 371 20.73 1.47 -2.01
CA GLU A 371 22.15 1.20 -1.80
C GLU A 371 22.68 2.00 -0.59
N SER A 372 22.34 3.28 -0.48
CA SER A 372 22.81 4.13 0.62
C SER A 372 22.25 3.77 2.01
N LEU A 373 21.15 3.01 2.05
CA LEU A 373 20.60 2.44 3.30
C LEU A 373 21.25 1.10 3.69
N SER A 374 22.00 0.47 2.80
CA SER A 374 22.60 -0.86 3.07
C SER A 374 23.78 -0.79 4.04
N ASP A 375 24.38 0.40 4.19
CA ASP A 375 25.45 0.67 5.13
C ASP A 375 24.87 1.16 6.46
N ASN A 376 25.08 0.41 7.54
CA ASN A 376 24.57 0.77 8.86
C ASN A 376 25.62 1.58 9.67
N PRO A 377 25.29 2.72 10.31
CA PRO A 377 24.17 3.64 10.06
C PRO A 377 24.49 4.69 8.97
N THR A 378 23.47 5.11 8.21
CA THR A 378 23.55 6.13 7.16
C THR A 378 23.26 7.54 7.69
N ASP A 379 24.01 8.54 7.21
CA ASP A 379 23.79 9.96 7.52
C ASP A 379 22.69 10.60 6.64
N ASP A 380 22.16 9.89 5.64
CA ASP A 380 21.12 10.38 4.72
C ASP A 380 19.91 9.44 4.58
N PRO A 381 19.21 9.13 5.68
CA PRO A 381 18.04 8.24 5.64
C PRO A 381 16.87 8.83 4.81
N ALA A 382 16.90 10.13 4.52
CA ALA A 382 15.90 10.80 3.70
C ALA A 382 16.20 10.75 2.18
N GLY A 383 17.40 10.28 1.78
CA GLY A 383 17.79 10.13 0.38
C GLY A 383 18.06 11.43 -0.39
N TYR A 384 18.40 12.53 0.30
CA TYR A 384 18.69 13.79 -0.40
C TYR A 384 19.94 13.69 -1.26
N GLN A 385 21.01 13.03 -0.77
CA GLN A 385 22.25 12.82 -1.52
C GLN A 385 22.02 11.89 -2.71
N ALA A 386 21.32 10.77 -2.52
CA ALA A 386 20.94 9.87 -3.61
C ALA A 386 20.18 10.59 -4.75
N MET A 387 19.34 11.56 -4.39
CA MET A 387 18.63 12.41 -5.36
C MET A 387 19.56 13.37 -6.11
N LEU A 388 20.54 13.97 -5.44
CA LEU A 388 21.56 14.79 -6.11
C LEU A 388 22.42 13.94 -7.06
N ASP A 389 22.82 12.76 -6.61
CA ASP A 389 23.67 11.83 -7.38
C ASP A 389 22.92 11.32 -8.62
N ALA A 390 21.66 10.91 -8.49
CA ALA A 390 20.82 10.48 -9.61
C ALA A 390 20.58 11.59 -10.63
N THR A 391 20.44 12.83 -10.15
CA THR A 391 20.13 13.97 -11.03
C THR A 391 21.36 14.60 -11.64
N GLY A 392 22.53 14.43 -11.03
CA GLY A 392 23.79 15.11 -11.36
C GLY A 392 23.77 16.62 -11.04
N LEU A 393 22.81 17.10 -10.24
CA LEU A 393 22.61 18.52 -9.95
C LEU A 393 23.25 18.90 -8.61
N ALA A 394 23.84 20.11 -8.54
CA ALA A 394 24.22 20.68 -7.25
C ALA A 394 22.96 21.03 -6.42
N PRO A 395 23.05 21.13 -5.08
CA PRO A 395 21.89 21.41 -4.22
C PRO A 395 21.02 22.60 -4.65
N HIS A 396 21.65 23.72 -5.01
CA HIS A 396 20.96 24.94 -5.44
C HIS A 396 20.38 24.83 -6.86
N GLU A 397 20.99 24.01 -7.72
CA GLU A 397 20.50 23.74 -9.07
C GLU A 397 19.29 22.81 -9.03
N PHE A 398 19.28 21.85 -8.10
CA PHE A 398 18.16 20.92 -7.93
C PHE A 398 16.85 21.66 -7.56
N ASP A 399 16.87 22.48 -6.51
CA ASP A 399 15.71 23.30 -6.11
C ASP A 399 15.23 24.20 -7.26
N ARG A 400 16.17 24.80 -8.00
CA ARG A 400 15.86 25.65 -9.15
C ARG A 400 15.26 24.86 -10.30
N ALA A 401 15.83 23.71 -10.65
CA ALA A 401 15.38 22.85 -11.73
C ALA A 401 13.95 22.33 -11.46
N PHE A 402 13.68 21.88 -10.24
CA PHE A 402 12.34 21.45 -9.84
C PHE A 402 11.31 22.57 -9.96
N ARG A 403 11.63 23.79 -9.49
CA ARG A 403 10.73 24.94 -9.59
C ARG A 403 10.48 25.40 -11.02
N LEU A 404 11.51 25.36 -11.88
CA LEU A 404 11.37 25.68 -13.30
C LEU A 404 10.50 24.63 -14.01
N TRP A 405 10.76 23.35 -13.76
CA TRP A 405 9.94 22.26 -14.28
C TRP A 405 8.47 22.41 -13.85
N LEU A 406 8.21 22.63 -12.55
CA LEU A 406 6.86 22.87 -12.04
C LEU A 406 6.17 24.05 -12.75
N ARG A 407 6.90 25.16 -12.98
CA ARG A 407 6.36 26.32 -13.68
C ARG A 407 5.93 25.96 -15.11
N ASP A 408 6.76 25.19 -15.80
CA ASP A 408 6.60 24.88 -17.23
C ASP A 408 5.57 23.77 -17.49
N LEU A 409 5.20 22.96 -16.49
CA LEU A 409 4.10 22.00 -16.61
C LEU A 409 2.76 22.68 -16.94
N PRO A 410 1.91 22.09 -17.79
CA PRO A 410 0.54 22.58 -17.94
C PRO A 410 -0.25 22.42 -16.63
N GLU A 411 -1.19 23.33 -16.37
CA GLU A 411 -2.16 23.12 -15.30
C GLU A 411 -3.16 22.04 -15.74
N VAL A 412 -3.52 21.17 -14.81
CA VAL A 412 -4.54 20.13 -15.02
C VAL A 412 -5.91 20.70 -14.69
N ALA A 413 -6.92 20.39 -15.48
CA ALA A 413 -8.27 20.82 -15.17
C ALA A 413 -8.76 20.19 -13.85
N GLU A 414 -9.12 21.03 -12.86
CA GLU A 414 -9.74 20.61 -11.59
C GLU A 414 -11.27 20.73 -11.63
N ARG A 415 -11.79 21.46 -12.63
CA ARG A 415 -13.22 21.62 -12.90
C ARG A 415 -13.42 21.97 -14.37
N ILE A 416 -14.57 21.57 -14.90
CA ILE A 416 -15.03 22.04 -16.21
C ILE A 416 -15.74 23.40 -15.99
N PRO A 417 -15.28 24.51 -16.57
CA PRO A 417 -15.94 25.82 -16.42
C PRO A 417 -17.31 25.83 -17.12
N VAL A 418 -18.16 26.81 -16.79
CA VAL A 418 -19.37 27.10 -17.57
C VAL A 418 -18.95 27.39 -19.02
N GLY A 419 -19.66 26.82 -19.99
CA GLY A 419 -19.29 26.85 -21.41
C GLY A 419 -18.26 25.80 -21.83
N GLY A 420 -17.64 25.08 -20.88
CA GLY A 420 -16.70 24.00 -21.17
C GLY A 420 -17.37 22.71 -21.68
N PRO A 421 -16.58 21.70 -22.09
CA PRO A 421 -17.07 20.43 -22.62
C PRO A 421 -17.86 19.63 -21.57
N SER A 422 -19.09 19.24 -21.89
CA SER A 422 -19.95 18.45 -21.01
C SER A 422 -20.64 17.31 -21.75
N LEU A 423 -20.84 16.19 -21.07
CA LEU A 423 -21.70 15.10 -21.54
C LEU A 423 -23.19 15.50 -21.54
N GLY A 424 -23.55 16.60 -20.87
CA GLY A 424 -24.94 17.00 -20.64
C GLY A 424 -25.62 16.18 -19.54
N VAL A 425 -24.83 15.80 -18.54
CA VAL A 425 -25.26 15.09 -17.32
C VAL A 425 -24.60 15.68 -16.08
N GLU A 426 -25.26 15.55 -14.94
CA GLU A 426 -24.65 15.65 -13.62
C GLU A 426 -24.16 14.26 -13.20
N VAL A 427 -23.07 14.23 -12.43
CA VAL A 427 -22.48 13.01 -11.91
C VAL A 427 -22.12 13.17 -10.44
N ASP A 428 -22.14 12.06 -9.71
CA ASP A 428 -21.52 11.95 -8.38
C ASP A 428 -20.33 10.98 -8.43
N ALA A 429 -19.62 10.82 -7.30
CA ALA A 429 -18.47 9.91 -7.20
C ALA A 429 -18.83 8.42 -7.37
N GLY A 430 -20.12 8.07 -7.39
CA GLY A 430 -20.59 6.72 -7.65
C GLY A 430 -20.26 5.71 -6.55
N THR A 431 -19.92 4.50 -6.98
CA THR A 431 -19.69 3.32 -6.12
C THR A 431 -18.27 2.76 -6.26
N GLY A 432 -17.30 3.56 -6.73
CA GLY A 432 -15.91 3.13 -6.95
C GLY A 432 -15.62 2.52 -8.32
N LEU A 433 -16.61 2.44 -9.21
CA LEU A 433 -16.43 1.98 -10.60
C LEU A 433 -16.03 3.10 -11.55
N GLY A 434 -16.45 4.32 -11.21
CA GLY A 434 -16.44 5.51 -12.04
C GLY A 434 -17.53 6.48 -11.58
N PRO A 435 -17.50 7.74 -12.04
CA PRO A 435 -18.56 8.70 -11.76
C PRO A 435 -19.93 8.21 -12.24
N THR A 436 -20.95 8.32 -11.38
CA THR A 436 -22.29 7.83 -11.68
C THR A 436 -23.20 8.97 -12.10
N VAL A 437 -23.90 8.80 -13.22
CA VAL A 437 -24.88 9.76 -13.74
C VAL A 437 -26.02 9.91 -12.73
N THR A 438 -26.31 11.15 -12.30
CA THR A 438 -27.43 11.46 -11.40
C THR A 438 -28.59 12.10 -12.16
N THR A 439 -28.28 13.07 -13.01
CA THR A 439 -29.28 13.88 -13.74
C THR A 439 -28.87 14.07 -15.20
N ILE A 440 -29.83 14.13 -16.13
CA ILE A 440 -29.58 14.52 -17.53
C ILE A 440 -29.95 15.99 -17.70
N THR A 441 -28.97 16.83 -18.02
CA THR A 441 -29.10 18.30 -18.08
C THR A 441 -29.37 18.83 -19.49
N ARG A 442 -29.36 17.97 -20.52
CA ARG A 442 -29.67 18.33 -21.92
C ARG A 442 -31.07 18.94 -22.13
N PRO A 443 -31.33 19.67 -23.22
CA PRO A 443 -32.67 20.14 -23.57
C PRO A 443 -33.69 19.01 -23.69
N ARG A 444 -34.98 19.29 -23.39
CA ARG A 444 -36.07 18.29 -23.37
C ARG A 444 -36.19 17.52 -24.70
N ALA A 445 -35.93 18.16 -25.83
CA ALA A 445 -35.96 17.55 -27.15
C ALA A 445 -34.91 16.43 -27.33
N GLU A 446 -33.74 16.57 -26.71
CA GLU A 446 -32.64 15.60 -26.77
C GLU A 446 -32.76 14.50 -25.71
N ARG A 447 -33.36 14.80 -24.55
CA ARG A 447 -33.43 13.86 -23.42
C ARG A 447 -34.08 12.51 -23.77
N ARG A 448 -35.11 12.51 -24.62
CA ARG A 448 -35.89 11.30 -24.92
C ARG A 448 -35.04 10.17 -25.53
N ASN A 449 -34.07 10.53 -26.36
CA ASN A 449 -33.22 9.60 -27.11
C ASN A 449 -31.76 9.62 -26.66
N PHE A 450 -31.42 10.37 -25.61
CA PHE A 450 -30.08 10.37 -25.06
C PHE A 450 -29.70 8.96 -24.59
N PRO A 451 -28.47 8.45 -24.81
CA PRO A 451 -28.14 7.08 -24.45
C PRO A 451 -27.96 6.85 -22.94
N LEU A 452 -27.45 7.84 -22.19
CA LEU A 452 -27.16 7.66 -20.77
C LEU A 452 -28.41 7.79 -19.89
N ARG A 453 -28.40 7.10 -18.75
CA ARG A 453 -29.48 7.08 -17.75
C ARG A 453 -28.94 7.36 -16.35
N PRO A 454 -29.76 7.96 -15.45
CA PRO A 454 -29.42 8.03 -14.05
C PRO A 454 -29.07 6.65 -13.46
N GLY A 455 -27.91 6.54 -12.84
CA GLY A 455 -27.34 5.31 -12.27
C GLY A 455 -26.36 4.58 -13.18
N ASP A 456 -26.12 5.04 -14.42
CA ASP A 456 -25.03 4.53 -15.24
C ASP A 456 -23.69 5.05 -14.70
N ALA A 457 -22.71 4.16 -14.55
CA ALA A 457 -21.35 4.52 -14.15
C ALA A 457 -20.48 4.74 -15.40
N ILE A 458 -19.86 5.92 -15.53
CA ILE A 458 -18.95 6.24 -16.64
C ILE A 458 -17.58 5.66 -16.33
N THR A 459 -17.06 4.80 -17.20
CA THR A 459 -15.81 4.07 -16.96
C THR A 459 -14.68 4.46 -17.91
N ALA A 460 -14.99 5.06 -19.07
CA ALA A 460 -14.00 5.65 -19.96
C ALA A 460 -14.58 6.65 -20.95
N ILE A 461 -13.71 7.52 -21.47
CA ILE A 461 -13.96 8.44 -22.60
C ILE A 461 -12.86 8.21 -23.64
N ASN A 462 -13.22 7.88 -24.87
CA ASN A 462 -12.29 7.56 -25.97
C ASN A 462 -11.20 6.53 -25.58
N GLY A 463 -11.58 5.53 -24.79
CA GLY A 463 -10.66 4.50 -24.29
C GLY A 463 -9.81 4.89 -23.08
N ARG A 464 -9.74 6.18 -22.71
CA ARG A 464 -9.08 6.65 -21.47
C ARG A 464 -9.99 6.40 -20.29
N THR A 465 -9.47 5.72 -19.26
CA THR A 465 -10.21 5.37 -18.05
C THR A 465 -10.63 6.61 -17.27
N THR A 466 -11.83 6.57 -16.69
CA THR A 466 -12.37 7.63 -15.84
C THR A 466 -12.97 7.02 -14.58
N ARG A 467 -12.10 6.62 -13.64
CA ARG A 467 -12.48 5.85 -12.43
C ARG A 467 -12.93 6.75 -11.27
N ASP A 468 -12.57 8.02 -11.31
CA ASP A 468 -13.04 9.03 -10.37
C ASP A 468 -13.46 10.33 -11.06
N LEU A 469 -13.93 11.30 -10.27
CA LEU A 469 -14.36 12.60 -10.78
C LEU A 469 -13.18 13.42 -11.33
N SER A 470 -11.99 13.29 -10.75
CA SER A 470 -10.80 14.04 -11.14
C SER A 470 -10.32 13.61 -12.52
N GLU A 471 -10.24 12.30 -12.77
CA GLU A 471 -9.93 11.71 -14.06
C GLU A 471 -10.98 12.08 -15.10
N LEU A 472 -12.28 12.01 -14.76
CA LEU A 472 -13.33 12.40 -15.70
C LEU A 472 -13.20 13.87 -16.12
N VAL A 473 -12.97 14.78 -15.16
CA VAL A 473 -12.76 16.20 -15.45
C VAL A 473 -11.51 16.42 -16.30
N ARG A 474 -10.41 15.76 -15.95
CA ARG A 474 -9.13 15.83 -16.68
C ARG A 474 -9.32 15.38 -18.13
N VAL A 475 -9.89 14.20 -18.35
CA VAL A 475 -10.08 13.61 -19.67
C VAL A 475 -11.07 14.43 -20.52
N LEU A 476 -12.20 14.87 -19.94
CA LEU A 476 -13.17 15.69 -20.69
C LEU A 476 -12.62 17.06 -21.07
N SER A 477 -11.73 17.63 -20.27
CA SER A 477 -11.17 18.96 -20.50
C SER A 477 -10.17 19.03 -21.66
N ASP A 478 -9.74 17.87 -22.19
CA ASP A 478 -8.95 17.77 -23.43
C ASP A 478 -9.82 17.90 -24.69
N HIS A 479 -11.14 18.04 -24.54
CA HIS A 479 -12.12 18.12 -25.62
C HIS A 479 -12.81 19.48 -25.71
N GLN A 480 -13.48 19.72 -26.84
CA GLN A 480 -14.29 20.93 -27.07
C GLN A 480 -15.80 20.62 -27.14
N PRO A 481 -16.67 21.54 -26.71
CA PRO A 481 -18.10 21.46 -27.03
C PRO A 481 -18.32 21.26 -28.54
N GLY A 482 -19.25 20.36 -28.90
CA GLY A 482 -19.54 19.98 -30.28
C GLY A 482 -18.74 18.76 -30.77
N GLU A 483 -17.63 18.39 -30.14
CA GLU A 483 -16.91 17.15 -30.46
C GLU A 483 -17.73 15.91 -30.09
N THR A 484 -17.55 14.81 -30.82
CA THR A 484 -18.17 13.52 -30.47
C THR A 484 -17.15 12.60 -29.85
N VAL A 485 -17.45 12.09 -28.66
CA VAL A 485 -16.60 11.17 -27.92
C VAL A 485 -17.30 9.83 -27.69
N ASP A 486 -16.53 8.77 -27.61
CA ASP A 486 -17.01 7.44 -27.26
C ASP A 486 -17.01 7.30 -25.74
N VAL A 487 -18.19 7.18 -25.16
CA VAL A 487 -18.41 7.10 -23.71
C VAL A 487 -18.75 5.66 -23.34
N ARG A 488 -17.87 5.03 -22.59
CA ARG A 488 -18.08 3.69 -22.06
C ARG A 488 -18.75 3.80 -20.70
N VAL A 489 -19.87 3.11 -20.55
CA VAL A 489 -20.65 3.09 -19.31
C VAL A 489 -20.99 1.68 -18.88
N ARG A 490 -21.11 1.50 -17.57
CA ARG A 490 -21.72 0.32 -16.97
C ARG A 490 -23.12 0.68 -16.50
N THR A 491 -24.10 0.02 -17.08
CA THR A 491 -25.53 0.24 -16.77
C THR A 491 -25.93 -0.42 -15.45
N ARG A 492 -27.09 -0.04 -14.90
CA ARG A 492 -27.69 -0.70 -13.71
C ARG A 492 -27.90 -2.21 -13.89
N GLY A 493 -28.08 -2.68 -15.13
CA GLY A 493 -28.19 -4.10 -15.47
C GLY A 493 -26.86 -4.82 -15.55
N ASN A 494 -25.77 -4.15 -15.15
CA ASN A 494 -24.41 -4.69 -15.16
C ASN A 494 -23.84 -4.97 -16.56
N GLN A 495 -24.44 -4.37 -17.58
CA GLN A 495 -23.97 -4.44 -18.96
C GLN A 495 -23.05 -3.26 -19.25
N GLU A 496 -21.94 -3.55 -19.93
CA GLU A 496 -21.03 -2.53 -20.44
C GLU A 496 -21.44 -2.15 -21.86
N THR A 497 -21.65 -0.86 -22.10
CA THR A 497 -22.02 -0.32 -23.40
C THR A 497 -21.16 0.89 -23.73
N THR A 498 -20.90 1.10 -25.02
CA THR A 498 -20.21 2.29 -25.51
C THR A 498 -21.17 3.11 -26.36
N HIS A 499 -21.22 4.41 -26.09
CA HIS A 499 -22.13 5.34 -26.76
C HIS A 499 -21.35 6.51 -27.36
N ARG A 500 -21.66 6.86 -28.61
CA ARG A 500 -21.13 8.08 -29.24
C ARG A 500 -21.94 9.28 -28.77
N ILE A 501 -21.31 10.20 -28.06
CA ILE A 501 -21.98 11.36 -27.45
C ILE A 501 -21.31 12.63 -27.94
N GLN A 502 -22.10 13.52 -28.55
CA GLN A 502 -21.64 14.86 -28.87
C GLN A 502 -21.62 15.72 -27.60
N LEU A 503 -20.47 16.27 -27.25
CA LEU A 503 -20.29 17.16 -26.11
C LEU A 503 -21.09 18.45 -26.30
N VAL A 504 -21.66 18.95 -25.21
CA VAL A 504 -22.40 20.22 -25.14
C VAL A 504 -21.70 21.17 -24.20
N GLU A 505 -22.07 22.44 -24.24
CA GLU A 505 -21.59 23.42 -23.28
C GLU A 505 -22.14 23.12 -21.88
N ARG A 506 -21.24 23.09 -20.87
CA ARG A 506 -21.62 22.99 -19.46
C ARG A 506 -22.48 24.21 -19.11
N GLN A 507 -23.69 23.95 -18.64
CA GLN A 507 -24.61 24.99 -18.17
C GLN A 507 -24.24 25.46 -16.76
N PRO A 508 -24.66 26.68 -16.35
CA PRO A 508 -24.55 27.13 -14.97
C PRO A 508 -25.31 26.19 -14.01
N ASP A 509 -24.78 26.04 -12.80
CA ASP A 509 -25.41 25.25 -11.72
C ASP A 509 -26.71 25.91 -11.19
#